data_AF-A0A7R9LMY2-F1
#
_entry.id   AF-A0A7R9LMY2-F1
#
_cell.length_a   1.000
_cell.length_b   1.000
_cell.length_c   1.000
_cell.angle_alpha   90.00
_cell.angle_beta   90.00
_cell.angle_gamma   90.00
#
_symmetry.space_group_name_H-M   'P 1'
#
loop_
_entity.id
_entity.type
_entity.pdbx_description
1 polymer ?
#
loop_
_entity_poly.entity_id
_entity_poly.type
_entity_poly.pdbx_seq_one_letter_code
_entity_poly.pdbx_strand_id
1 'polypeptide(L)'
;MIPLWRQKAGDERRDYLCVWDYHSFNHKLVVMIYTPKADDSHSTGSHRALVYDMDSTLEFPIDFSTYSGLTFRDETAIRDEYHRRFRVIEAQIYLTTFASNRSHMRRPEGSWIKDPPLYPCIKTNECDHNLDGFISMDCHRFAIGSVLDINQFNHRFD
;
A
#
# COMPACT_ATOMS: atom_id res chain seq x y z
N MET A 1 5.53 3.39 13.46
CA MET A 1 5.34 1.94 13.31
C MET A 1 3.89 1.74 12.89
N ILE A 2 3.60 0.86 11.95
CA ILE A 2 2.24 0.69 11.42
C ILE A 2 1.85 -0.79 11.57
N PRO A 3 0.91 -1.13 12.46
CA PRO A 3 0.44 -2.49 12.62
C PRO A 3 -0.51 -2.85 11.48
N LEU A 4 -0.28 -4.00 10.85
CA LEU A 4 -1.14 -4.61 9.84
C LEU A 4 -1.35 -6.08 10.17
N TRP A 5 -2.60 -6.53 10.17
CA TRP A 5 -2.95 -7.93 10.37
C TRP A 5 -3.09 -8.66 9.04
N ARG A 6 -3.12 -9.99 9.11
CA ARG A 6 -3.32 -10.83 7.91
C ARG A 6 -2.23 -10.62 6.86
N GLN A 7 -0.98 -10.43 7.28
CA GLN A 7 0.17 -10.27 6.40
C GLN A 7 1.04 -11.54 6.44
N LYS A 8 1.47 -12.08 5.30
CA LYS A 8 2.26 -13.31 5.19
C LYS A 8 3.55 -13.29 6.02
N ALA A 9 4.14 -12.11 6.22
CA ALA A 9 5.33 -11.91 7.04
C ALA A 9 5.05 -11.78 8.56
N GLY A 10 3.77 -11.75 8.96
CA GLY A 10 3.34 -11.56 10.34
C GLY A 10 3.35 -12.83 11.18
N ASP A 11 3.28 -12.66 12.50
CA ASP A 11 3.23 -13.78 13.46
C ASP A 11 1.83 -14.43 13.44
N GLU A 12 1.76 -15.67 12.95
CA GLU A 12 0.53 -16.46 12.88
C GLU A 12 -0.20 -16.57 14.23
N ARG A 13 0.54 -16.63 15.35
CA ARG A 13 -0.04 -16.71 16.71
C ARG A 13 -0.72 -15.41 17.13
N ARG A 14 -0.52 -14.34 16.37
CA ARG A 14 -1.05 -12.99 16.58
C ARG A 14 -1.89 -12.53 15.40
N ASP A 15 -2.63 -13.45 14.78
CA ASP A 15 -3.44 -13.20 13.58
C ASP A 15 -2.63 -12.64 12.40
N TYR A 16 -1.41 -13.12 12.24
CA TYR A 16 -0.47 -12.64 11.22
C TYR A 16 -0.21 -11.12 11.33
N LEU A 17 -0.09 -10.63 12.57
CA LEU A 17 0.30 -9.25 12.84
C LEU A 17 1.73 -9.00 12.38
N CYS A 18 1.89 -8.01 11.51
CA CYS A 18 3.17 -7.43 11.11
C CYS A 18 3.21 -5.96 11.54
N VAL A 19 4.31 -5.53 12.15
CA VAL A 19 4.51 -4.13 12.55
C VAL A 19 5.64 -3.55 11.72
N TRP A 20 5.29 -2.68 10.80
CA TRP A 20 6.26 -2.05 9.91
C TRP A 20 6.85 -0.80 10.56
N ASP A 21 8.17 -0.64 10.56
CA ASP A 21 8.83 0.57 11.01
C ASP A 21 8.80 1.64 9.91
N TYR A 22 8.48 2.88 10.24
CA TYR A 22 8.53 3.98 9.27
C TYR A 22 9.99 4.43 9.02
N HIS A 23 10.91 4.09 9.93
CA HIS A 23 12.32 4.46 9.85
C HIS A 23 13.11 3.62 8.82
N SER A 24 12.72 2.37 8.57
CA SER A 24 13.26 1.59 7.46
C SER A 24 12.33 1.68 6.26
N PHE A 25 12.85 2.22 5.18
CA PHE A 25 12.20 2.39 3.89
C PHE A 25 11.75 1.08 3.21
N ASN A 26 11.95 -0.07 3.86
CA ASN A 26 12.01 -1.38 3.24
C ASN A 26 10.67 -2.11 3.19
N HIS A 27 9.68 -1.67 3.98
CA HIS A 27 8.40 -2.38 4.04
C HIS A 27 7.22 -1.44 4.27
N LYS A 28 6.47 -1.21 3.20
CA LYS A 28 5.22 -0.47 3.23
C LYS A 28 4.20 -1.27 2.44
N LEU A 29 2.97 -1.28 2.95
CA LEU A 29 1.87 -1.91 2.24
C LEU A 29 1.61 -1.16 0.94
N VAL A 30 1.67 -1.88 -0.17
CA VAL A 30 1.24 -1.41 -1.48
C VAL A 30 0.17 -2.36 -1.95
N VAL A 31 -1.04 -1.84 -2.14
CA VAL A 31 -2.18 -2.60 -2.65
C VAL A 31 -2.74 -1.92 -3.87
N MET A 32 -3.28 -2.72 -4.80
CA MET A 32 -4.10 -2.20 -5.88
C MET A 32 -5.56 -2.30 -5.48
N ILE A 33 -6.32 -1.21 -5.66
CA ILE A 33 -7.76 -1.18 -5.47
C ILE A 33 -8.42 -1.01 -6.83
N TYR A 34 -9.33 -1.91 -7.17
CA TYR A 34 -10.14 -1.85 -8.38
C TYR A 34 -11.58 -1.52 -8.02
N THR A 35 -12.11 -0.42 -8.56
CA THR A 35 -13.52 -0.03 -8.43
C THR A 35 -14.22 -0.26 -9.76
N PRO A 36 -15.11 -1.27 -9.88
CA PRO A 36 -15.89 -1.49 -11.09
C PRO A 36 -16.73 -0.26 -11.44
N LYS A 37 -16.87 0.07 -12.72
CA LYS A 37 -17.80 1.14 -13.16
C LYS A 37 -19.24 0.61 -13.06
N ALA A 38 -20.18 1.51 -12.76
CA ALA A 38 -21.62 1.18 -12.67
C ALA A 38 -22.20 0.57 -13.96
N ASP A 39 -21.57 0.82 -15.11
CA ASP A 39 -22.08 0.47 -16.44
C ASP A 39 -21.62 -0.91 -16.94
N ASP A 40 -20.87 -1.67 -16.13
CA ASP A 40 -20.50 -3.07 -16.44
C ASP A 40 -21.72 -3.99 -16.24
N SER A 41 -22.67 -3.86 -17.17
CA SER A 41 -23.95 -4.57 -17.28
C SER A 41 -23.85 -6.10 -17.39
N HIS A 42 -22.64 -6.66 -17.39
CA HIS A 42 -22.38 -8.10 -17.28
C HIS A 42 -21.98 -8.54 -15.87
N SER A 43 -21.85 -7.63 -14.90
CA SER A 43 -21.59 -7.96 -13.51
C SER A 43 -22.90 -8.09 -12.74
N THR A 44 -23.29 -9.34 -12.45
CA THR A 44 -24.35 -9.66 -11.46
C THR A 44 -23.85 -9.51 -10.01
N GLY A 45 -22.64 -8.97 -9.82
CA GLY A 45 -21.99 -8.76 -8.54
C GLY A 45 -22.16 -7.33 -8.03
N SER A 46 -22.18 -7.19 -6.72
CA SER A 46 -22.13 -5.90 -6.03
C SER A 46 -20.99 -5.05 -6.62
N HIS A 47 -21.23 -3.76 -6.93
CA HIS A 47 -20.24 -2.77 -7.40
C HIS A 47 -19.19 -2.42 -6.32
N ARG A 48 -18.69 -3.42 -5.60
CA ARG A 48 -17.76 -3.27 -4.49
C ARG A 48 -16.34 -3.16 -4.99
N ALA A 49 -15.55 -2.32 -4.32
CA ALA A 49 -14.13 -2.24 -4.58
C ALA A 49 -13.45 -3.56 -4.22
N LEU A 50 -12.50 -3.98 -5.05
CA LEU A 50 -11.67 -5.17 -4.83
C LEU A 50 -10.25 -4.77 -4.48
N VAL A 51 -9.66 -5.44 -3.51
CA VAL A 51 -8.28 -5.25 -3.08
C VAL A 51 -7.42 -6.41 -3.57
N TYR A 52 -6.28 -6.05 -4.14
CA TYR A 52 -5.24 -6.97 -4.57
C TYR A 52 -4.00 -6.68 -3.72
N ASP A 53 -3.81 -7.51 -2.69
CA ASP A 53 -2.64 -7.48 -1.81
C ASP A 53 -1.90 -8.81 -1.95
N MET A 54 -0.73 -8.79 -2.59
CA MET A 54 0.08 -9.99 -2.78
C MET A 54 0.73 -10.50 -1.49
N ASP A 55 0.83 -9.66 -0.47
CA ASP A 55 1.44 -9.97 0.82
C ASP A 55 0.41 -10.34 1.88
N SER A 56 -0.89 -10.35 1.56
CA SER A 56 -1.95 -10.74 2.50
C SER A 56 -2.12 -12.26 2.61
N THR A 57 -2.56 -12.73 3.78
CA THR A 57 -3.07 -14.09 3.99
C THR A 57 -4.56 -14.23 3.65
N LEU A 58 -5.24 -13.14 3.28
CA LEU A 58 -6.65 -13.14 2.86
C LEU A 58 -6.81 -13.65 1.43
N GLU A 59 -8.07 -13.80 0.99
CA GLU A 59 -8.39 -14.15 -0.40
C GLU A 59 -7.82 -13.11 -1.39
N PHE A 60 -7.54 -13.56 -2.62
CA PHE A 60 -6.94 -12.72 -3.65
C PHE A 60 -7.70 -12.87 -4.99
N PRO A 61 -8.39 -11.82 -5.48
CA PRO A 61 -8.71 -10.57 -4.77
C PRO A 61 -9.74 -10.78 -3.66
N ILE A 62 -9.93 -9.76 -2.82
CA ILE A 62 -10.96 -9.74 -1.78
C ILE A 62 -11.73 -8.41 -1.81
N ASP A 63 -12.98 -8.45 -1.32
CA ASP A 63 -13.80 -7.27 -1.05
C ASP A 63 -13.07 -6.26 -0.14
N PHE A 64 -13.17 -4.97 -0.49
CA PHE A 64 -12.53 -3.88 0.24
C PHE A 64 -12.99 -3.79 1.69
N SER A 65 -14.29 -3.89 1.97
CA SER A 65 -14.84 -3.75 3.32
C SER A 65 -14.27 -4.82 4.25
N THR A 66 -14.22 -6.07 3.76
CA THR A 66 -13.61 -7.22 4.44
C THR A 66 -12.11 -7.02 4.63
N TYR A 67 -11.40 -6.60 3.59
CA TYR A 67 -9.95 -6.34 3.67
C TYR A 67 -9.64 -5.27 4.72
N SER A 68 -10.36 -4.15 4.69
CA SER A 68 -10.14 -3.02 5.59
C SER A 68 -10.39 -3.43 7.05
N GLY A 69 -11.53 -4.09 7.32
CA GLY A 69 -11.89 -4.54 8.66
C GLY A 69 -10.92 -5.56 9.26
N LEU A 70 -10.37 -6.46 8.43
CA LEU A 70 -9.46 -7.52 8.91
C LEU A 70 -7.99 -7.08 8.98
N THR A 71 -7.52 -6.28 8.03
CA THR A 71 -6.12 -5.87 7.90
C THR A 71 -5.79 -4.68 8.79
N PHE A 72 -6.65 -3.65 8.78
CA PHE A 72 -6.39 -2.42 9.51
C PHE A 72 -7.00 -2.49 10.93
N ARG A 73 -8.17 -3.11 11.08
CA ARG A 73 -8.94 -3.15 12.34
C ARG A 73 -9.25 -1.75 12.88
N ASP A 74 -9.95 -1.69 14.00
CA ASP A 74 -10.28 -0.43 14.66
C ASP A 74 -9.02 0.28 15.20
N GLU A 75 -8.96 1.60 14.99
CA GLU A 75 -7.88 2.48 15.49
C GLU A 75 -8.11 2.96 16.93
N THR A 76 -9.31 2.79 17.50
CA THR A 76 -9.65 3.23 18.87
C THR A 76 -8.75 2.61 19.94
N ALA A 77 -8.19 1.43 19.67
CA ALA A 77 -7.34 0.69 20.59
C ALA A 77 -5.83 0.97 20.42
N ILE A 78 -5.42 1.85 19.50
CA ILE A 78 -4.02 2.19 19.24
C ILE A 78 -3.77 3.69 19.38
N ARG A 79 -2.54 4.04 19.78
CA ARG A 79 -2.09 5.43 19.90
C ARG A 79 -2.12 6.13 18.55
N ASP A 80 -2.45 7.42 18.54
CA ASP A 80 -2.56 8.25 17.33
C ASP A 80 -1.32 8.21 16.43
N GLU A 81 -0.13 8.07 17.01
CA GLU A 81 1.13 7.93 16.27
C GLU A 81 1.25 6.65 15.43
N TYR A 82 0.33 5.69 15.63
CA TYR A 82 0.20 4.44 14.89
C TYR A 82 -1.03 4.40 13.98
N HIS A 83 -1.84 5.47 13.95
CA HIS A 83 -2.95 5.58 13.00
C HIS A 83 -2.43 5.57 11.58
N ARG A 84 -3.09 4.78 10.73
CA ARG A 84 -2.68 4.57 9.36
C ARG A 84 -3.12 5.75 8.51
N ARG A 85 -2.24 6.11 7.60
CA ARG A 85 -2.54 7.05 6.52
C ARG A 85 -2.26 6.37 5.19
N PHE A 86 -3.09 6.71 4.21
CA PHE A 86 -3.13 6.06 2.92
C PHE A 86 -2.88 7.10 1.85
N ARG A 87 -1.77 6.96 1.12
CA ARG A 87 -1.59 7.71 -0.12
C ARG A 87 -2.29 6.96 -1.25
N VAL A 88 -3.39 7.52 -1.73
CA VAL A 88 -4.19 6.99 -2.83
C VAL A 88 -3.75 7.69 -4.12
N ILE A 89 -3.31 6.90 -5.08
CA ILE A 89 -2.77 7.36 -6.36
C ILE A 89 -3.53 6.65 -7.47
N GLU A 90 -4.01 7.40 -8.46
CA GLU A 90 -4.62 6.79 -9.63
C GLU A 90 -3.61 5.93 -10.36
N ALA A 91 -4.04 4.74 -10.82
CA ALA A 91 -3.16 3.78 -11.47
C ALA A 91 -2.40 4.39 -12.66
N GLN A 92 -3.06 5.22 -13.46
CA GLN A 92 -2.42 5.89 -14.60
C GLN A 92 -1.30 6.84 -14.15
N ILE A 93 -1.52 7.60 -13.07
CA ILE A 93 -0.49 8.49 -12.50
C ILE A 93 0.67 7.66 -11.95
N TYR A 94 0.39 6.57 -11.23
CA TYR A 94 1.43 5.69 -10.72
C TYR A 94 2.30 5.13 -11.86
N LEU A 95 1.67 4.58 -12.90
CA LEU A 95 2.37 3.99 -14.05
C LEU A 95 3.24 5.00 -14.81
N THR A 96 2.81 6.26 -14.92
CA THR A 96 3.55 7.28 -15.69
C THR A 96 4.58 8.06 -14.88
N THR A 97 4.44 8.11 -13.55
CA THR A 97 5.28 8.96 -12.70
C THR A 97 6.17 8.21 -11.72
N PHE A 98 5.89 6.94 -11.42
CA PHE A 98 6.69 6.18 -10.45
C PHE A 98 8.08 5.82 -11.01
N ALA A 99 9.12 6.11 -10.21
CA ALA A 99 10.49 5.73 -10.50
C ALA A 99 11.21 5.25 -9.23
N SER A 100 11.93 4.14 -9.35
CA SER A 100 12.77 3.61 -8.27
C SER A 100 13.99 2.88 -8.80
N ASN A 101 15.15 3.50 -8.58
CA ASN A 101 16.46 2.85 -8.79
C ASN A 101 16.83 1.80 -7.73
N ARG A 102 15.94 1.49 -6.77
CA ARG A 102 16.13 0.47 -5.70
C ARG A 102 17.28 0.73 -4.73
N SER A 103 17.90 1.91 -4.76
CA SER A 103 19.03 2.26 -3.88
C SER A 103 18.73 2.08 -2.38
N HIS A 104 17.49 2.35 -1.96
CA HIS A 104 17.02 2.13 -0.58
C HIS A 104 17.12 0.67 -0.10
N MET A 105 17.13 -0.32 -1.00
CA MET A 105 17.29 -1.74 -0.68
C MET A 105 18.75 -2.19 -0.61
N ARG A 106 19.71 -1.26 -0.80
CA ARG A 106 21.15 -1.56 -0.70
C ARG A 106 21.65 -1.24 0.70
N ARG A 107 22.42 -2.18 1.26
CA ARG A 107 23.15 -1.97 2.50
C ARG A 107 24.36 -1.04 2.26
N PRO A 108 24.91 -0.39 3.30
CA PRO A 108 26.08 0.49 3.15
C PRO A 108 27.29 -0.18 2.49
N GLU A 109 27.49 -1.48 2.71
CA GLU A 109 28.55 -2.29 2.08
C GLU A 109 28.25 -2.66 0.62
N GLY A 110 27.08 -2.27 0.10
CA GLY A 110 26.69 -2.43 -1.30
C GLY A 110 25.91 -3.71 -1.62
N SER A 111 25.77 -4.63 -0.67
CA SER A 111 24.96 -5.85 -0.78
C SER A 111 23.45 -5.53 -0.70
N TRP A 112 22.60 -6.47 -1.12
CA TRP A 112 21.15 -6.30 -1.09
C TRP A 112 20.55 -6.71 0.25
N ILE A 113 19.56 -5.94 0.72
CA ILE A 113 18.75 -6.34 1.90
C ILE A 113 17.90 -7.56 1.56
N LYS A 114 17.31 -7.56 0.36
CA LYS A 114 16.58 -8.66 -0.28
C LYS A 114 16.89 -8.62 -1.78
N ASP A 115 16.96 -9.78 -2.41
CA ASP A 115 17.26 -9.85 -3.85
C ASP A 115 16.30 -8.98 -4.66
N PRO A 116 16.83 -8.13 -5.55
CA PRO A 116 15.99 -7.25 -6.35
C PRO A 116 15.27 -8.07 -7.43
N PRO A 117 14.12 -7.59 -7.93
CA PRO A 117 13.48 -8.21 -9.08
C PRO A 117 14.42 -8.27 -10.30
N LEU A 118 14.32 -9.34 -11.09
CA LEU A 118 15.19 -9.58 -12.25
C LEU A 118 14.98 -8.59 -13.40
N TYR A 119 13.81 -7.95 -13.48
CA TYR A 119 13.55 -6.92 -14.47
C TYR A 119 14.29 -5.61 -14.14
N PRO A 120 14.61 -4.76 -15.13
CA PRO A 120 15.27 -3.47 -14.91
C PRO A 120 14.53 -2.56 -13.92
N CYS A 121 15.24 -1.60 -13.31
CA CYS A 121 14.58 -0.61 -12.45
C CYS A 121 13.48 0.14 -13.23
N ILE A 122 12.35 0.40 -12.55
CA ILE A 122 11.26 1.21 -13.11
C ILE A 122 11.73 2.66 -13.06
N LYS A 123 11.70 3.34 -14.20
CA LYS A 123 12.13 4.73 -14.37
C LYS A 123 11.18 5.43 -15.33
N THR A 124 11.13 6.75 -15.24
CA THR A 124 10.50 7.59 -16.27
C THR A 124 11.58 8.28 -17.10
N ASN A 125 11.21 9.01 -18.15
CA ASN A 125 12.19 9.78 -18.92
C ASN A 125 12.78 10.93 -18.09
N GLU A 126 12.03 11.42 -17.11
CA GLU A 126 12.33 12.61 -16.31
C GLU A 126 12.91 12.27 -14.93
N CYS A 127 12.79 11.01 -14.47
CA CYS A 127 13.13 10.64 -13.10
C CYS A 127 13.68 9.21 -12.97
N ASP A 128 14.80 9.08 -12.24
CA ASP A 128 15.43 7.80 -11.88
C ASP A 128 14.94 7.26 -10.52
N HIS A 129 14.53 8.15 -9.62
CA HIS A 129 14.10 7.78 -8.27
C HIS A 129 13.24 8.86 -7.62
N ASN A 130 12.01 8.53 -7.23
CA ASN A 130 11.11 9.42 -6.49
C ASN A 130 10.26 8.70 -5.44
N LEU A 131 10.70 7.51 -4.99
CA LEU A 131 9.96 6.67 -4.06
C LEU A 131 9.54 7.42 -2.78
N ASP A 132 10.35 8.37 -2.30
CA ASP A 132 10.01 9.27 -1.17
C ASP A 132 8.64 9.92 -1.33
N GLY A 133 8.29 10.40 -2.52
CA GLY A 133 7.02 11.06 -2.78
C GLY A 133 5.82 10.13 -2.74
N PHE A 134 6.03 8.85 -3.04
CA PHE A 134 5.00 7.82 -3.00
C PHE A 134 4.78 7.28 -1.59
N ILE A 135 5.80 7.34 -0.72
CA ILE A 135 5.71 6.80 0.64
C ILE A 135 5.44 7.85 1.71
N SER A 136 5.80 9.11 1.46
CA SER A 136 5.59 10.20 2.39
C SER A 136 4.08 10.45 2.53
N MET A 137 3.64 10.81 3.74
CA MET A 137 2.26 11.23 4.00
C MET A 137 2.15 12.77 4.13
N ASP A 138 3.23 13.48 3.85
CA ASP A 138 3.27 14.94 3.77
C ASP A 138 2.81 15.41 2.39
N CYS A 139 1.60 15.98 2.34
CA CYS A 139 1.00 16.52 1.13
C CYS A 139 1.55 17.91 0.75
N HIS A 140 2.18 18.64 1.67
CA HIS A 140 2.81 19.92 1.38
C HIS A 140 4.14 19.72 0.63
N ARG A 141 4.85 18.64 0.96
CA ARG A 141 6.12 18.30 0.32
C ARG A 141 5.96 17.53 -1.00
N PHE A 142 4.91 16.72 -1.14
CA PHE A 142 4.72 15.86 -2.32
C PHE A 142 3.28 15.88 -2.85
N ALA A 143 3.11 16.38 -4.07
CA ALA A 143 1.82 16.58 -4.74
C ALA A 143 1.35 15.36 -5.56
N ILE A 144 1.57 14.12 -5.09
CA ILE A 144 1.21 12.88 -5.81
C ILE A 144 -0.03 12.23 -5.19
N GLY A 145 -1.18 12.25 -5.86
CA GLY A 145 -2.40 11.67 -5.33
C GLY A 145 -2.92 12.37 -4.05
N SER A 146 -3.72 11.66 -3.26
CA SER A 146 -4.34 12.18 -2.03
C SER A 146 -3.92 11.35 -0.81
N VAL A 147 -3.64 11.99 0.32
CA VAL A 147 -3.40 11.32 1.60
C VAL A 147 -4.69 11.31 2.41
N LEU A 148 -5.14 10.13 2.82
CA LEU A 148 -6.38 9.90 3.56
C LEU A 148 -6.09 9.27 4.92
N ASP A 149 -6.90 9.57 5.93
CA ASP A 149 -7.00 8.75 7.15
C ASP A 149 -7.88 7.50 6.92
N ILE A 150 -8.01 6.63 7.93
CA ILE A 150 -8.79 5.39 7.81
C ILE A 150 -10.28 5.64 7.50
N ASN A 151 -10.86 6.70 8.05
CA ASN A 151 -12.28 7.00 7.88
C ASN A 151 -12.55 7.50 6.46
N GLN A 152 -11.71 8.41 5.97
CA GLN A 152 -11.75 8.91 4.60
C GLN A 152 -11.46 7.81 3.59
N PHE A 153 -10.52 6.91 3.90
CA PHE A 153 -10.17 5.78 3.04
C PHE A 153 -11.34 4.79 2.93
N ASN A 154 -11.97 4.44 4.06
CA ASN A 154 -13.15 3.59 4.05
C ASN A 154 -14.31 4.24 3.32
N HIS A 155 -14.63 5.50 3.61
CA HIS A 155 -15.70 6.24 2.94
C HIS A 155 -15.54 6.31 1.42
N ARG A 156 -14.30 6.26 0.91
CA ARG A 156 -14.02 6.34 -0.52
C ARG A 156 -14.26 5.02 -1.27
N PHE A 157 -14.14 3.87 -0.61
CA PHE A 157 -14.05 2.56 -1.26
C PHE A 157 -15.04 1.50 -0.73
N ASP A 158 -15.74 1.78 0.37
CA ASP A 158 -16.88 1.01 0.89
C ASP A 158 -18.19 1.40 0.17
#